data_AF-A0A257JHP8-F1
#
_entry.id   AF-A0A257JHP8-F1
#
_cell.length_a   1.000
_cell.length_b   1.000
_cell.length_c   1.000
_cell.angle_alpha   90.00
_cell.angle_beta   90.00
_cell.angle_gamma   90.00
#
_symmetry.space_group_name_H-M   'P 1'
#
loop_
_entity.id
_entity.type
_entity.pdbx_description
1 polymer ?
#
loop_
_entity_poly.entity_id
_entity_poly.type
_entity_poly.pdbx_seq_one_letter_code
_entity_poly.pdbx_strand_id
1 'polypeptide(L)'
;MQLPTIAAGKRYTLPRPTGSADALLLARLAQARVAEKRVLAIVTAEPADTQRLADELPFFAPGLRVAVFPDWETLPYDTFSPHQDLISERLATLWRIHSGDVDVVLLPATTA
;
A
#
# COMPACT_ATOMS: atom_id res chain seq x y z
N MET A 1 -1.53 12.37 16.07
CA MET A 1 -0.10 12.14 16.34
C MET A 1 0.72 12.78 15.24
N GLN A 2 1.75 13.54 15.58
CA GLN A 2 2.65 14.15 14.60
C GLN A 2 3.76 13.14 14.30
N LEU A 3 3.83 12.65 13.06
CA LEU A 3 4.89 11.72 12.65
C LEU A 3 6.17 12.52 12.37
N PRO A 4 7.34 12.07 12.83
CA PRO A 4 8.60 12.75 12.54
C PRO A 4 8.94 12.64 11.05
N THR A 5 9.66 13.63 10.53
CA THR A 5 10.30 13.52 9.21
C THR A 5 11.40 12.47 9.29
N ILE A 6 11.29 11.41 8.48
CA ILE A 6 12.26 10.31 8.46
C ILE A 6 13.29 10.60 7.36
N ALA A 7 14.55 10.82 7.75
CA ALA A 7 15.64 10.97 6.80
C ALA A 7 15.86 9.68 5.98
N ALA A 8 16.35 9.83 4.75
CA ALA A 8 16.64 8.68 3.89
C ALA A 8 17.56 7.66 4.59
N GLY A 9 17.23 6.37 4.48
CA GLY A 9 17.97 5.29 5.13
C GLY A 9 17.73 5.16 6.65
N LYS A 10 16.97 6.05 7.28
CA LYS A 10 16.56 5.90 8.68
C LYS A 10 15.24 5.14 8.77
N ARG A 11 15.06 4.45 9.89
CA ARG A 11 13.86 3.69 10.23
C ARG A 11 13.23 4.29 11.48
N TYR A 12 11.92 4.27 11.53
CA TYR A 12 11.15 4.67 12.70
C TYR A 12 10.11 3.58 12.96
N THR A 13 10.04 3.12 14.20
CA THR A 13 9.14 2.04 14.62
C THR A 13 8.15 2.58 15.63
N LEU A 14 6.88 2.29 15.41
CA LEU A 14 5.78 2.60 16.32
C LEU A 14 5.02 1.29 16.60
N PRO A 15 4.56 1.04 17.84
CA PRO A 15 3.60 -0.04 18.08
C PRO A 15 2.33 0.16 17.24
N ARG A 16 1.72 -0.95 16.77
CA ARG A 16 0.46 -0.90 16.02
C ARG A 16 -0.65 -0.30 16.92
N PRO A 17 -1.28 0.80 16.51
CA PRO A 17 -2.44 1.34 17.21
C PRO A 17 -3.60 0.34 17.29
N THR A 18 -4.53 0.56 18.23
CA THR A 18 -5.69 -0.31 18.44
C THR A 18 -6.78 -0.07 17.39
N GLY A 19 -7.44 -1.15 16.94
CA GLY A 19 -8.49 -1.09 15.91
C GLY A 19 -8.00 -0.44 14.61
N SER A 20 -8.86 0.34 13.96
CA SER A 20 -8.56 1.05 12.69
C SER A 20 -7.76 2.35 12.88
N ALA A 21 -7.17 2.57 14.06
CA ALA A 21 -6.32 3.75 14.30
C ALA A 21 -5.01 3.70 13.50
N ASP A 22 -4.59 2.52 13.05
CA ASP A 22 -3.49 2.35 12.11
C ASP A 22 -3.84 2.91 10.72
N ALA A 23 -5.04 2.63 10.21
CA ALA A 23 -5.54 3.20 8.96
C ALA A 23 -5.64 4.74 9.03
N LEU A 24 -6.13 5.30 10.14
CA LEU A 24 -6.13 6.75 10.34
C LEU A 24 -4.71 7.33 10.32
N LEU A 25 -3.76 6.66 11.00
CA LEU A 25 -2.37 7.08 11.02
C LEU A 25 -1.74 7.06 9.61
N LEU A 26 -1.97 5.98 8.87
CA LEU A 26 -1.47 5.80 7.51
C LEU A 26 -2.12 6.78 6.53
N ALA A 27 -3.42 7.08 6.66
CA ALA A 27 -4.12 8.08 5.86
C ALA A 27 -3.51 9.48 6.05
N ARG A 28 -3.22 9.86 7.31
CA ARG A 28 -2.55 11.14 7.61
C ARG A 28 -1.13 11.18 7.05
N LEU A 29 -0.39 10.08 7.14
CA LEU A 29 0.93 9.96 6.55
C LEU A 29 0.87 10.10 5.02
N ALA A 30 -0.08 9.43 4.37
CA ALA A 30 -0.30 9.51 2.93
C ALA A 30 -0.60 10.94 2.48
N GLN A 31 -1.52 11.64 3.17
CA GLN A 31 -1.83 13.05 2.86
C GLN A 31 -0.58 13.95 2.93
N ALA A 32 0.28 13.76 3.93
CA ALA A 32 1.54 14.50 4.04
C ALA A 32 2.48 14.19 2.86
N ARG A 33 2.55 12.92 2.41
CA ARG A 33 3.38 12.53 1.26
C ARG A 33 2.84 13.06 -0.06
N VAL A 34 1.52 13.10 -0.24
CA VAL A 34 0.87 13.73 -1.39
C VAL A 34 1.21 15.22 -1.47
N ALA A 35 1.21 15.93 -0.34
CA ALA A 35 1.63 17.33 -0.29
C ALA A 35 3.10 17.53 -0.71
N GLU A 36 3.95 16.54 -0.47
CA GLU A 36 5.35 16.48 -0.93
C GLU A 36 5.50 15.96 -2.38
N LYS A 37 4.40 15.64 -3.08
CA LYS A 37 4.39 14.98 -4.40
C LYS A 37 5.11 13.62 -4.42
N ARG A 38 4.94 12.84 -3.35
CA ARG A 38 5.55 11.52 -3.18
C ARG A 38 4.49 10.44 -3.03
N VAL A 39 4.69 9.32 -3.71
CA VAL A 39 3.88 8.11 -3.54
C VAL A 39 4.30 7.39 -2.26
N LEU A 40 3.33 6.89 -1.50
CA LEU A 40 3.57 6.06 -0.32
C LEU A 40 3.31 4.59 -0.66
N ALA A 41 4.34 3.75 -0.54
CA ALA A 41 4.16 2.30 -0.55
C ALA A 41 3.97 1.79 0.90
N ILE A 42 2.93 1.00 1.12
CA ILE A 42 2.62 0.36 2.40
C ILE A 42 2.71 -1.15 2.19
N VAL A 43 3.71 -1.75 2.82
CA VAL A 43 3.89 -3.20 2.81
C VAL A 43 3.21 -3.78 4.05
N THR A 44 2.21 -4.64 3.87
CA THR A 44 1.52 -5.33 4.97
C THR A 44 2.17 -6.69 5.24
N ALA A 45 2.07 -7.18 6.47
CA ALA A 45 2.60 -8.51 6.81
C ALA A 45 1.78 -9.60 6.10
N GLU A 46 0.45 -9.47 6.12
CA GLU A 46 -0.49 -10.45 5.57
C GLU A 46 -1.35 -9.82 4.45
N PRO A 47 -1.81 -10.61 3.45
CA PRO A 47 -2.74 -10.14 2.41
C PRO A 47 -4.06 -9.58 2.97
N ALA A 48 -4.58 -10.16 4.05
CA ALA A 48 -5.81 -9.68 4.70
C ALA A 48 -5.68 -8.25 5.25
N ASP A 49 -4.48 -7.86 5.73
CA ASP A 49 -4.23 -6.49 6.17
C ASP A 49 -4.23 -5.50 4.98
N THR A 50 -3.78 -5.93 3.79
CA THR A 50 -3.84 -5.10 2.57
C THR A 50 -5.29 -4.81 2.20
N GLN A 51 -6.16 -5.83 2.16
CA GLN A 51 -7.57 -5.63 1.83
C GLN A 51 -8.28 -4.75 2.87
N ARG A 52 -8.07 -5.01 4.17
CA ARG A 52 -8.63 -4.17 5.24
C ARG A 52 -8.22 -2.71 5.10
N LEU A 53 -6.93 -2.44 4.84
CA LEU A 53 -6.46 -1.07 4.67
C LEU A 53 -7.01 -0.42 3.40
N ALA A 54 -7.23 -1.18 2.32
CA ALA A 54 -7.86 -0.68 1.11
C ALA A 54 -9.29 -0.18 1.37
N ASP A 55 -10.02 -0.85 2.27
CA ASP A 55 -11.38 -0.49 2.65
C ASP A 55 -11.41 0.64 3.70
N GLU A 56 -10.47 0.66 4.65
CA GLU A 56 -10.43 1.63 5.75
C GLU A 56 -9.81 2.99 5.37
N LEU A 57 -8.82 3.03 4.48
CA LEU A 57 -8.16 4.29 4.10
C LEU A 57 -9.11 5.33 3.48
N PRO A 58 -10.01 4.97 2.54
CA PRO A 58 -10.97 5.92 1.96
C PRO A 58 -11.92 6.54 3.00
N PHE A 59 -12.22 5.83 4.09
CA PHE A 59 -13.04 6.37 5.18
C PHE A 59 -12.38 7.58 5.85
N PHE A 60 -11.07 7.52 6.08
CA PHE A 60 -10.33 8.62 6.74
C PHE A 60 -9.82 9.69 5.76
N ALA A 61 -9.60 9.33 4.51
CA ALA A 61 -9.08 10.23 3.49
C ALA A 61 -9.66 9.88 2.10
N PRO A 62 -10.91 10.28 1.81
CA PRO A 62 -11.63 9.89 0.59
C PRO A 62 -11.03 10.43 -0.71
N GLY A 63 -10.16 11.44 -0.62
CA GLY A 63 -9.44 11.99 -1.77
C GLY A 63 -8.15 11.25 -2.15
N LEU A 64 -7.71 10.25 -1.37
CA LEU A 64 -6.51 9.48 -1.70
C LEU A 64 -6.80 8.49 -2.83
N ARG A 65 -5.96 8.49 -3.85
CA ARG A 65 -5.95 7.46 -4.89
C ARG A 65 -5.16 6.26 -4.39
N VAL A 66 -5.87 5.30 -3.81
CA VAL A 66 -5.29 4.04 -3.30
C VAL A 66 -5.33 2.98 -4.41
N ALA A 67 -4.23 2.27 -4.59
CA ALA A 67 -4.16 1.09 -5.45
C ALA A 67 -3.60 -0.09 -4.66
N VAL A 68 -4.13 -1.29 -4.92
CA VAL A 68 -3.57 -2.55 -4.42
C VAL A 68 -2.70 -3.14 -5.52
N PHE A 69 -1.48 -3.53 -5.19
CA PHE A 69 -0.64 -4.31 -6.07
C PHE A 69 -0.85 -5.80 -5.74
N PRO A 70 -1.55 -6.55 -6.60
CA PRO A 70 -2.05 -7.87 -6.25
C PRO A 70 -0.92 -8.89 -6.18
N ASP A 71 -1.06 -9.89 -5.31
CA ASP A 71 -0.12 -11.00 -5.21
C ASP A 71 -0.19 -11.90 -6.46
N TRP A 72 0.81 -12.75 -6.65
CA TRP A 72 0.81 -13.72 -7.74
C TRP A 72 -0.21 -14.84 -7.56
N GLU A 73 -0.71 -15.03 -6.34
CA GLU A 73 -1.59 -16.14 -5.92
C GLU A 73 -1.05 -17.54 -6.25
N THR A 74 0.26 -17.64 -6.50
CA THR A 74 1.00 -18.88 -6.72
C THR A 74 2.12 -18.97 -5.70
N LEU A 75 2.46 -20.18 -5.30
CA LEU A 75 3.61 -20.38 -4.41
C LEU A 75 4.93 -20.14 -5.15
N PRO A 76 6.02 -19.82 -4.42
CA PRO A 76 7.35 -19.84 -5.01
C PRO A 76 7.65 -21.23 -5.61
N TYR A 77 8.06 -21.25 -6.88
CA TYR A 77 8.32 -22.48 -7.65
C TYR A 77 7.07 -23.35 -7.92
N ASP A 78 5.89 -22.73 -7.98
CA ASP A 78 4.70 -23.42 -8.45
C ASP A 78 4.84 -23.85 -9.92
N THR A 79 4.19 -24.95 -10.27
CA THR A 79 4.14 -25.46 -11.64
C THR A 79 3.07 -24.72 -12.47
N PHE A 80 2.12 -24.09 -11.79
CA PHE A 80 1.10 -23.26 -12.44
C PHE A 80 1.60 -21.84 -12.69
N SER A 81 1.25 -21.30 -13.86
CA SER A 81 1.42 -19.88 -14.12
C SER A 81 0.30 -19.10 -13.43
N PRO A 82 0.58 -17.88 -12.94
CA PRO A 82 -0.45 -16.98 -12.44
C PRO A 82 -1.55 -16.75 -13.48
N HIS A 83 -2.77 -16.49 -13.01
CA HIS A 83 -3.88 -16.20 -13.90
C HIS A 83 -3.60 -14.96 -14.77
N GLN A 84 -4.00 -14.98 -16.03
CA GLN A 84 -3.76 -13.87 -16.97
C GLN A 84 -4.36 -12.53 -16.50
N ASP A 85 -5.46 -12.58 -15.76
CA ASP A 85 -6.08 -11.39 -15.19
C ASP A 85 -5.19 -10.75 -14.12
N LEU A 86 -4.52 -11.55 -13.28
CA LEU A 86 -3.57 -11.06 -12.27
C LEU A 86 -2.36 -10.39 -12.94
N ILE A 87 -1.82 -11.00 -14.01
CA ILE A 87 -0.73 -10.39 -14.78
C ILE A 87 -1.18 -9.02 -15.32
N SER A 88 -2.37 -8.95 -15.90
CA SER A 88 -2.93 -7.73 -16.49
C SER A 88 -3.14 -6.64 -15.43
N GLU A 89 -3.69 -7.00 -14.27
CA GLU A 89 -3.92 -6.10 -13.15
C GLU A 89 -2.62 -5.57 -12.54
N ARG A 90 -1.58 -6.42 -12.41
CA ARG A 90 -0.24 -5.99 -11.97
C ARG A 90 0.36 -4.96 -12.90
N LEU A 91 0.32 -5.23 -14.21
CA LEU A 91 0.82 -4.30 -15.23
C LEU A 91 0.05 -2.98 -15.23
N ALA A 92 -1.28 -3.04 -15.14
CA ALA A 92 -2.11 -1.85 -15.03
C ALA A 92 -1.77 -1.02 -13.78
N THR A 93 -1.55 -1.69 -12.64
CA THR A 93 -1.16 -1.01 -11.40
C THR A 93 0.23 -0.37 -11.50
N LEU A 94 1.23 -1.06 -12.05
CA LEU A 94 2.55 -0.50 -12.31
C LEU A 94 2.49 0.70 -13.25
N TRP A 95 1.65 0.64 -14.28
CA TRP A 95 1.44 1.76 -15.19
C TRP A 95 0.82 2.97 -14.49
N ARG A 96 -0.19 2.76 -13.64
CA ARG A 96 -0.81 3.83 -12.83
C ARG A 96 0.20 4.47 -11.87
N ILE A 97 1.07 3.67 -11.25
CA ILE A 97 2.17 4.17 -10.41
C ILE A 97 3.12 5.04 -11.24
N HIS A 98 3.56 4.55 -12.40
CA HIS A 98 4.46 5.28 -13.29
C HIS A 98 3.85 6.60 -13.80
N SER A 99 2.55 6.60 -14.07
CA SER A 99 1.80 7.75 -14.58
C SER A 99 1.45 8.78 -13.51
N GLY A 100 1.75 8.53 -12.24
CA GLY A 100 1.40 9.42 -11.13
C GLY A 100 -0.10 9.40 -10.78
N ASP A 101 -0.81 8.34 -11.14
CA ASP A 101 -2.24 8.15 -10.87
C ASP A 101 -2.53 7.45 -9.51
N VAL A 102 -1.50 7.33 -8.67
CA VAL A 102 -1.59 6.65 -7.37
C VAL A 102 -0.87 7.46 -6.31
N ASP A 103 -1.54 7.65 -5.18
CA ASP A 103 -0.98 8.31 -3.99
C ASP A 103 -0.45 7.27 -3.00
N VAL A 104 -1.15 6.14 -2.89
CA VAL A 104 -0.83 5.04 -1.97
C VAL A 104 -0.88 3.71 -2.71
N VAL A 105 0.20 2.92 -2.60
CA VAL A 105 0.24 1.53 -3.08
C VAL A 105 0.25 0.61 -1.88
N LEU A 106 -0.72 -0.30 -1.79
CA LEU A 106 -0.78 -1.36 -0.80
C LEU A 106 -0.28 -2.66 -1.42
N LEU A 107 0.57 -3.39 -0.71
CA LEU A 107 1.05 -4.71 -1.12
C LEU A 107 1.37 -5.58 0.09
N PRO A 108 1.13 -6.90 0.05
CA PRO A 108 1.60 -7.78 1.10
C PRO A 108 3.09 -8.08 0.93
N ALA A 109 3.75 -8.41 2.03
CA ALA A 109 5.18 -8.73 2.06
C ALA A 109 5.53 -9.98 1.23
N THR A 110 4.58 -10.89 1.03
CA THR A 110 4.75 -12.08 0.18
C THR A 110 4.96 -11.72 -1.29
N THR A 111 4.47 -10.55 -1.72
CA THR A 111 4.58 -10.05 -3.10
C THR A 111 5.83 -9.19 -3.33
N ALA A 112 6.50 -8.75 -2.26
CA ALA A 112 7.59 -7.76 -2.29
C ALA A 112 8.97 -8.35 -2.60
#